data_AF-I0US04-F1
#
_entry.id   AF-I0US04-F1
#
_cell.length_a   1.000
_cell.length_b   1.000
_cell.length_c   1.000
_cell.angle_alpha   90.00
_cell.angle_beta   90.00
_cell.angle_gamma   90.00
#
_symmetry.space_group_name_H-M   'P 1'
#
loop_
_entity.id
_entity.type
_entity.pdbx_description
1 polymer ?
#
loop_
_entity_poly.entity_id
_entity_poly.type
_entity_poly.pdbx_seq_one_letter_code
_entity_poly.pdbx_strand_id
1 'polypeptide(L)'
;MRSELYTGAIPVAGSPRVYSGRKSAPAPRTEQVQRLYTIPDFMRTAAETWANEHSGEAAGTAETTGCALKHAASVIFVRDGDDGLETILTYRPGCSPLGIVAFPGGMVTAEDAQNIPWCGADAEHWQRTFAFGDATIAHKVVVAAVRETFEETGLLLAGEDEGSVAEYTAGSDQMNHREAISDRDETLSKYLAMSGLKIRADLLRPVVRWQSPDFCHKRYDVAYFTTAVPVGQQASLLKDKGIWGDWVNVRELLAGRATSNLGDRINQPDTAGKTLDELVTPGVMCTLESLAKVGTSVAWLAKKRTVEVKKPILVKNDGQYMLSFTEVVKAAPRTGKFGAVAAPATSVIPTVTPS
;
A
#
# COMPACT_ATOMS: atom_id res chain seq x y z
N MET A 1 52.14 -61.36 29.80
CA MET A 1 50.77 -61.92 29.71
C MET A 1 49.95 -61.08 28.75
N ARG A 2 49.64 -61.64 27.59
CA ARG A 2 48.51 -61.22 26.74
C ARG A 2 47.25 -61.88 27.30
N SER A 3 46.12 -61.19 27.27
CA SER A 3 44.84 -61.78 26.82
C SER A 3 43.80 -60.69 26.62
N GLU A 4 43.44 -60.55 25.36
CA GLU A 4 42.30 -59.84 24.79
C GLU A 4 40.96 -60.55 25.09
N LEU A 5 39.88 -59.77 24.91
CA LEU A 5 38.49 -60.11 24.52
C LEU A 5 37.48 -60.60 25.58
N TYR A 6 36.46 -59.78 25.82
CA TYR A 6 35.10 -60.16 25.40
C TYR A 6 34.27 -58.93 24.99
N THR A 7 33.73 -58.98 23.79
CA THR A 7 32.87 -58.01 23.11
C THR A 7 31.41 -58.24 23.50
N GLY A 8 30.80 -57.26 24.17
CA GLY A 8 29.34 -57.18 24.34
C GLY A 8 28.79 -56.03 23.50
N ALA A 9 28.31 -56.32 22.29
CA ALA A 9 27.58 -55.36 21.48
C ALA A 9 26.13 -55.24 22.02
N ILE A 10 25.70 -54.01 22.31
CA ILE A 10 24.29 -53.67 22.57
C ILE A 10 23.79 -52.79 21.42
N PRO A 11 22.57 -52.99 20.89
CA PRO A 11 22.14 -52.44 19.61
C PRO A 11 21.96 -50.91 19.68
N VAL A 12 22.34 -50.25 18.58
CA VAL A 12 22.09 -48.83 18.33
C VAL A 12 20.58 -48.58 18.33
N ALA A 13 20.10 -47.84 19.34
CA ALA A 13 18.73 -47.35 19.37
C ALA A 13 18.51 -46.41 18.18
N GLY A 14 17.48 -46.72 17.39
CA GLY A 14 17.16 -46.04 16.14
C GLY A 14 16.95 -44.54 16.30
N SER A 15 17.37 -43.80 15.29
CA SER A 15 17.15 -42.36 15.16
C SER A 15 15.66 -42.01 15.36
N PRO A 16 15.34 -40.91 16.07
CA PRO A 16 13.96 -40.48 16.21
C PRO A 16 13.41 -40.15 14.83
N ARG A 17 12.35 -40.85 14.42
CA ARG A 17 11.56 -40.50 13.23
C ARG A 17 10.92 -39.13 13.48
N VAL A 18 11.50 -38.10 12.89
CA VAL A 18 10.86 -36.79 12.76
C VAL A 18 9.64 -36.98 11.87
N TYR A 19 8.45 -36.89 12.46
CA TYR A 19 7.19 -36.82 11.74
C TYR A 19 7.17 -35.49 10.98
N SER A 20 7.57 -35.49 9.71
CA SER A 20 7.35 -34.36 8.81
C SER A 20 5.87 -34.32 8.44
N GLY A 21 5.07 -33.74 9.35
CA GLY A 21 3.68 -33.43 9.05
C GLY A 21 3.63 -32.59 7.78
N ARG A 22 2.99 -33.11 6.72
CA ARG A 22 2.59 -32.34 5.54
C ARG A 22 1.70 -31.18 6.02
N LYS A 23 2.30 -30.01 6.23
CA LYS A 23 1.57 -28.74 6.30
C LYS A 23 1.65 -28.07 4.95
N SER A 24 0.86 -28.58 4.01
CA SER A 24 0.42 -27.78 2.88
C SER A 24 -1.10 -27.72 2.98
N ALA A 25 -1.60 -26.80 3.81
CA ALA A 25 -2.95 -26.31 3.57
C ALA A 25 -2.96 -25.80 2.13
N PRO A 26 -3.90 -26.22 1.27
CA PRO A 26 -3.98 -25.70 -0.09
C PRO A 26 -4.07 -24.17 -0.03
N ALA A 27 -3.36 -23.49 -0.94
CA ALA A 27 -3.43 -22.05 -1.05
C ALA A 27 -4.91 -21.63 -1.12
N PRO A 28 -5.31 -20.56 -0.39
CA PRO A 28 -6.70 -20.12 -0.43
C PRO A 28 -7.09 -19.86 -1.88
N ARG A 29 -8.23 -20.40 -2.29
CA ARG A 29 -8.76 -20.20 -3.65
C ARG A 29 -8.89 -18.70 -3.89
N THR A 30 -8.40 -18.23 -5.04
CA THR A 30 -8.51 -16.83 -5.46
C THR A 30 -9.40 -16.72 -6.68
N GLU A 31 -10.06 -15.57 -6.83
CA GLU A 31 -10.82 -15.17 -8.00
C GLU A 31 -10.22 -13.89 -8.58
N GLN A 32 -10.23 -13.79 -9.91
CA GLN A 32 -9.84 -12.58 -10.61
C GLN A 32 -11.09 -11.74 -10.84
N VAL A 33 -11.12 -10.56 -10.24
CA VAL A 33 -12.23 -9.60 -10.39
C VAL A 33 -11.73 -8.43 -11.21
N GLN A 34 -12.42 -8.15 -12.31
CA GLN A 34 -12.15 -6.94 -13.09
C GLN A 34 -12.73 -5.74 -12.34
N ARG A 35 -11.88 -4.77 -12.04
CA ARG A 35 -12.29 -3.51 -11.42
C ARG A 35 -12.44 -2.45 -12.51
N LEU A 36 -13.42 -1.58 -12.37
CA LEU A 36 -13.66 -0.45 -13.26
C LEU A 36 -13.68 0.84 -12.42
N TYR A 37 -12.95 1.84 -12.90
CA TYR A 37 -12.86 3.15 -12.27
C TYR A 37 -13.13 4.23 -13.31
N THR A 38 -13.95 5.21 -12.93
CA THR A 38 -14.16 6.41 -13.72
C THR A 38 -12.82 7.12 -13.93
N ILE A 39 -12.57 7.58 -15.15
CA ILE A 39 -11.39 8.40 -15.43
C ILE A 39 -11.65 9.78 -14.83
N PRO A 40 -10.81 10.26 -13.90
CA PRO A 40 -10.96 11.61 -13.37
C PRO A 40 -10.92 12.65 -14.49
N ASP A 41 -11.66 13.75 -14.36
CA ASP A 41 -11.82 14.73 -15.44
C ASP A 41 -10.49 15.28 -15.95
N PHE A 42 -9.51 15.48 -15.07
CA PHE A 42 -8.18 15.97 -15.44
C PHE A 42 -7.38 14.99 -16.32
N MET A 43 -7.82 13.74 -16.44
CA MET A 43 -7.21 12.68 -17.25
C MET A 43 -8.01 12.36 -18.53
N ARG A 44 -9.25 12.86 -18.64
CA ARG A 44 -10.22 12.44 -19.67
C ARG A 44 -9.74 12.73 -21.09
N THR A 45 -9.29 13.95 -21.35
CA THR A 45 -8.78 14.35 -22.68
C THR A 45 -7.62 13.48 -23.14
N ALA A 46 -6.66 13.21 -22.25
CA ALA A 46 -5.49 12.38 -22.58
C ALA A 46 -5.90 10.93 -22.91
N ALA A 47 -6.88 10.39 -22.17
CA ALA A 47 -7.41 9.05 -22.43
C ALA A 47 -8.15 8.97 -23.78
N GLU A 48 -8.97 9.96 -24.10
CA GLU A 48 -9.71 10.01 -25.37
C GLU A 48 -8.77 10.14 -26.57
N THR A 49 -7.78 11.03 -26.50
CA THR A 49 -6.75 11.16 -27.54
C THR A 49 -6.00 9.85 -27.75
N TRP A 50 -5.54 9.22 -26.67
CA TRP A 50 -4.87 7.93 -26.74
C TRP A 50 -5.74 6.85 -27.37
N ALA A 51 -7.02 6.75 -26.98
CA ALA A 51 -7.93 5.76 -27.53
C ALA A 51 -8.14 5.97 -29.05
N ASN A 52 -8.29 7.21 -29.49
CA ASN A 52 -8.48 7.54 -30.90
C ASN A 52 -7.23 7.16 -31.73
N GLU A 53 -6.04 7.50 -31.24
CA GLU A 53 -4.76 7.17 -31.89
C GLU A 53 -4.51 5.66 -32.01
N HIS A 54 -5.06 4.86 -31.08
CA HIS A 54 -4.83 3.41 -30.98
C HIS A 54 -6.04 2.55 -31.37
N SER A 55 -7.06 3.14 -32.01
CA SER A 55 -8.30 2.45 -32.41
C SER A 55 -8.26 1.76 -33.78
N GLY A 56 -7.14 1.80 -34.51
CA GLY A 56 -6.96 1.14 -35.82
C GLY A 56 -6.53 -0.34 -35.76
N GLU A 57 -6.74 -1.09 -36.85
CA GLU A 57 -6.47 -2.55 -37.02
C GLU A 57 -5.03 -3.01 -36.70
N ALA A 58 -4.09 -2.10 -36.41
CA ALA A 58 -2.74 -2.39 -35.95
C ALA A 58 -2.61 -2.56 -34.42
N ALA A 59 -3.70 -2.41 -33.65
CA ALA A 59 -3.70 -2.53 -32.19
C ALA A 59 -3.43 -3.97 -31.65
N GLY A 60 -3.30 -4.96 -32.54
CA GLY A 60 -3.20 -6.38 -32.18
C GLY A 60 -1.81 -6.90 -31.82
N THR A 61 -0.71 -6.17 -32.03
CA THR A 61 0.64 -6.76 -31.88
C THR A 61 1.76 -5.83 -31.38
N ALA A 62 1.47 -4.59 -31.00
CA ALA A 62 2.47 -3.69 -30.41
C ALA A 62 2.02 -3.24 -29.02
N GLU A 63 2.79 -3.58 -27.99
CA GLU A 63 2.66 -2.96 -26.66
C GLU A 63 3.01 -1.47 -26.80
N THR A 64 2.04 -0.63 -27.16
CA THR A 64 2.26 0.83 -27.17
C THR A 64 2.59 1.26 -25.74
N THR A 65 3.87 1.53 -25.52
CA THR A 65 4.38 1.88 -24.20
C THR A 65 4.27 3.41 -24.06
N GLY A 66 3.60 3.88 -23.00
CA GLY A 66 3.53 5.30 -22.69
C GLY A 66 4.91 5.89 -22.34
N CYS A 67 4.95 7.18 -21.95
CA CYS A 67 6.21 7.81 -21.52
C CYS A 67 6.87 7.09 -20.32
N ALA A 68 8.15 7.38 -20.08
CA ALA A 68 8.89 6.74 -19.00
C ALA A 68 8.25 6.99 -17.62
N LEU A 69 8.25 5.95 -16.78
CA LEU A 69 7.78 6.03 -15.40
C LEU A 69 8.77 6.78 -14.52
N LYS A 70 8.27 7.73 -13.72
CA LYS A 70 9.02 8.35 -12.64
C LYS A 70 8.71 7.64 -11.32
N HIS A 71 9.74 7.22 -10.59
CA HIS A 71 9.54 6.60 -9.29
C HIS A 71 9.00 7.61 -8.27
N ALA A 72 8.12 7.13 -7.40
CA ALA A 72 7.51 7.90 -6.34
C ALA A 72 7.28 7.01 -5.12
N ALA A 73 7.11 7.63 -3.97
CA ALA A 73 6.77 6.97 -2.72
C ALA A 73 5.59 7.65 -2.06
N SER A 74 4.75 6.88 -1.40
CA SER A 74 3.63 7.41 -0.62
C SER A 74 3.43 6.61 0.66
N VAL A 75 3.10 7.29 1.75
CA VAL A 75 2.98 6.69 3.07
C VAL A 75 1.56 6.87 3.61
N ILE A 76 0.92 5.73 3.88
CA ILE A 76 -0.39 5.63 4.49
C ILE A 76 -0.19 5.59 6.01
N PHE A 77 -0.28 6.73 6.66
CA PHE A 77 -0.33 6.77 8.12
C PHE A 77 -1.68 6.31 8.62
N VAL A 78 -1.68 5.41 9.60
CA VAL A 78 -2.90 4.95 10.26
C VAL A 78 -2.90 5.25 11.74
N ARG A 79 -4.06 5.58 12.27
CA ARG A 79 -4.32 5.60 13.71
C ARG A 79 -5.73 5.07 13.98
N ASP A 80 -5.96 4.62 15.20
CA ASP A 80 -7.28 4.21 15.66
C ASP A 80 -8.11 5.47 15.95
N GLY A 81 -9.28 5.57 15.34
CA GLY A 81 -10.32 6.55 15.67
C GLY A 81 -11.57 5.86 16.23
N ASP A 82 -12.57 6.65 16.61
CA ASP A 82 -13.75 6.17 17.35
C ASP A 82 -14.54 5.10 16.57
N ASP A 83 -14.69 5.27 15.25
CA ASP A 83 -15.47 4.37 14.37
C ASP A 83 -14.60 3.59 13.36
N GLY A 84 -13.34 3.37 13.70
CA GLY A 84 -12.39 2.59 12.90
C GLY A 84 -11.14 3.38 12.55
N LEU A 85 -10.46 2.97 11.48
CA LEU A 85 -9.20 3.58 11.09
C LEU A 85 -9.37 5.00 10.56
N GLU A 86 -8.47 5.87 10.99
CA GLU A 86 -8.23 7.16 10.36
C GLU A 86 -6.93 7.14 9.58
N THR A 87 -6.89 7.90 8.49
CA THR A 87 -5.70 8.18 7.71
C THR A 87 -5.62 9.66 7.42
N ILE A 88 -4.42 10.18 7.20
CA ILE A 88 -4.25 11.53 6.66
C ILE A 88 -4.32 11.50 5.14
N LEU A 89 -5.08 12.43 4.56
CA LEU A 89 -5.08 12.74 3.13
C LEU A 89 -4.66 14.20 2.95
N THR A 90 -3.98 14.51 1.86
CA THR A 90 -3.53 15.86 1.50
C THR A 90 -4.09 16.24 0.13
N TYR A 91 -4.41 17.53 -0.03
CA TYR A 91 -4.77 18.11 -1.32
C TYR A 91 -3.49 18.55 -2.04
N ARG A 92 -3.44 18.24 -3.35
CA ARG A 92 -2.35 18.58 -4.24
C ARG A 92 -2.87 19.52 -5.31
N PRO A 93 -2.38 20.77 -5.38
CA PRO A 93 -2.85 21.70 -6.39
C PRO A 93 -2.48 21.24 -7.81
N GLY A 94 -3.47 21.30 -8.71
CA GLY A 94 -3.30 21.08 -10.14
C GLY A 94 -3.37 19.61 -10.58
N CYS A 95 -3.04 19.36 -11.85
CA CYS A 95 -3.15 18.04 -12.46
C CYS A 95 -2.00 17.11 -12.04
N SER A 96 -2.19 16.41 -10.92
CA SER A 96 -1.27 15.38 -10.44
C SER A 96 -1.76 13.98 -10.85
N PRO A 97 -0.95 13.15 -11.52
CA PRO A 97 -1.32 11.77 -11.82
C PRO A 97 -1.30 10.85 -10.58
N LEU A 98 -0.88 11.37 -9.44
CA LEU A 98 -1.01 10.73 -8.13
C LEU A 98 -2.40 11.00 -7.51
N GLY A 99 -3.18 11.91 -8.09
CA GLY A 99 -4.49 12.34 -7.62
C GLY A 99 -4.47 13.78 -7.10
N ILE A 100 -5.63 14.42 -7.11
CA ILE A 100 -5.86 15.74 -6.51
C ILE A 100 -5.91 15.62 -4.99
N VAL A 101 -6.48 14.51 -4.51
CA VAL A 101 -6.43 14.12 -3.10
C VAL A 101 -5.73 12.76 -2.99
N ALA A 102 -4.70 12.68 -2.14
CA ALA A 102 -3.89 11.48 -1.99
C ALA A 102 -3.33 11.35 -0.58
N PHE A 103 -2.70 10.22 -0.28
CA PHE A 103 -1.84 10.09 0.90
C PHE A 103 -0.58 10.96 0.72
N PRO A 104 0.11 11.32 1.83
CA PRO A 104 1.38 12.02 1.75
C PRO A 104 2.39 11.26 0.91
N GLY A 105 3.21 12.00 0.15
CA GLY A 105 4.21 11.38 -0.72
C GLY A 105 4.58 12.19 -1.95
N GLY A 106 5.52 11.72 -2.73
CA GLY A 106 5.93 12.44 -3.92
C GLY A 106 7.01 11.74 -4.71
N MET A 107 7.65 12.51 -5.58
CA MET A 107 8.61 11.98 -6.54
C MET A 107 9.93 11.68 -5.87
N VAL A 108 10.56 10.60 -6.31
CA VAL A 108 11.97 10.39 -6.05
C VAL A 108 12.78 11.50 -6.74
N THR A 109 13.73 12.08 -6.01
CA THR A 109 14.66 13.09 -6.51
C THR A 109 16.09 12.56 -6.58
N ALA A 110 17.02 13.38 -7.07
CA ALA A 110 18.43 13.00 -7.13
C ALA A 110 19.07 12.98 -5.73
N GLU A 111 18.61 13.86 -4.84
CA GLU A 111 19.07 13.98 -3.46
C GLU A 111 18.74 12.73 -2.64
N ASP A 112 17.67 12.01 -2.99
CA ASP A 112 17.31 10.73 -2.37
C ASP A 112 18.36 9.62 -2.61
N ALA A 113 19.35 9.85 -3.48
CA ALA A 113 20.48 8.94 -3.70
C ALA A 113 21.54 9.00 -2.60
N GLN A 114 21.49 10.01 -1.73
CA GLN A 114 22.50 10.20 -0.68
C GLN A 114 22.54 9.01 0.27
N ASN A 115 23.74 8.70 0.77
CA ASN A 115 23.93 7.62 1.73
C ASN A 115 23.44 8.06 3.11
N ILE A 116 22.19 7.70 3.44
CA ILE A 116 21.56 8.00 4.73
C ILE A 116 21.52 6.71 5.55
N PRO A 117 22.11 6.69 6.76
CA PRO A 117 21.98 5.54 7.65
C PRO A 117 20.51 5.30 8.00
N TRP A 118 20.09 4.03 7.99
CA TRP A 118 18.76 3.66 8.44
C TRP A 118 18.75 2.35 9.22
N CYS A 119 17.74 2.24 10.08
CA CYS A 119 17.37 1.06 10.83
C CYS A 119 16.44 0.17 10.00
N GLY A 120 16.59 -1.14 10.10
CA GLY A 120 15.74 -2.11 9.41
C GLY A 120 16.34 -2.71 8.15
N ALA A 121 15.46 -3.15 7.25
CA ALA A 121 15.86 -3.91 6.07
C ALA A 121 16.65 -3.05 5.08
N ASP A 122 17.65 -3.66 4.44
CA ASP A 122 18.51 -2.99 3.45
C ASP A 122 17.79 -2.73 2.11
N ALA A 123 18.48 -2.01 1.21
CA ALA A 123 17.94 -1.64 -0.09
C ALA A 123 17.65 -2.86 -0.98
N GLU A 124 18.41 -3.95 -0.87
CA GLU A 124 18.15 -5.19 -1.61
C GLU A 124 16.86 -5.88 -1.15
N HIS A 125 16.58 -5.86 0.15
CA HIS A 125 15.32 -6.35 0.69
C HIS A 125 14.15 -5.56 0.11
N TRP A 126 14.23 -4.23 0.09
CA TRP A 126 13.19 -3.39 -0.49
C TRP A 126 13.06 -3.56 -2.01
N GLN A 127 14.17 -3.76 -2.72
CA GLN A 127 14.17 -4.11 -4.13
C GLN A 127 13.37 -5.39 -4.38
N ARG A 128 13.69 -6.47 -3.65
CA ARG A 128 12.98 -7.75 -3.75
C ARG A 128 11.50 -7.60 -3.37
N THR A 129 11.22 -6.81 -2.34
CA THR A 129 9.86 -6.60 -1.82
C THR A 129 8.96 -5.89 -2.83
N PHE A 130 9.43 -4.84 -3.49
CA PHE A 130 8.66 -4.05 -4.45
C PHE A 130 8.92 -4.43 -5.92
N ALA A 131 9.74 -5.45 -6.16
CA ALA A 131 10.19 -5.89 -7.49
C ALA A 131 10.79 -4.75 -8.33
N PHE A 132 11.64 -3.91 -7.71
CA PHE A 132 12.38 -2.88 -8.44
C PHE A 132 13.52 -3.48 -9.27
N GLY A 133 13.92 -2.76 -10.33
CA GLY A 133 14.97 -3.20 -11.24
C GLY A 133 16.33 -3.33 -10.55
N ASP A 134 16.62 -2.47 -9.57
CA ASP A 134 17.86 -2.51 -8.78
C ASP A 134 17.64 -1.95 -7.37
N ALA A 135 18.64 -2.17 -6.49
CA ALA A 135 18.64 -1.71 -5.11
C ALA A 135 18.79 -0.19 -4.97
N THR A 136 19.35 0.51 -5.95
CA THR A 136 19.49 1.98 -5.93
C THR A 136 18.13 2.65 -6.06
N ILE A 137 17.24 2.13 -6.91
CA ILE A 137 15.84 2.59 -7.00
C ILE A 137 15.14 2.37 -5.66
N ALA A 138 15.28 1.17 -5.08
CA ALA A 138 14.66 0.85 -3.80
C ALA A 138 15.13 1.75 -2.66
N HIS A 139 16.44 2.04 -2.58
CA HIS A 139 17.01 3.01 -1.64
C HIS A 139 16.34 4.36 -1.76
N LYS A 140 16.35 4.92 -2.98
CA LYS A 140 15.79 6.25 -3.23
C LYS A 140 14.31 6.32 -2.91
N VAL A 141 13.55 5.26 -3.18
CA VAL A 141 12.11 5.18 -2.87
C VAL A 141 11.87 5.18 -1.35
N VAL A 142 12.68 4.48 -0.56
CA VAL A 142 12.57 4.49 0.91
C VAL A 142 12.93 5.88 1.47
N VAL A 143 14.01 6.50 0.97
CA VAL A 143 14.40 7.85 1.39
C VAL A 143 13.32 8.87 1.01
N ALA A 144 12.80 8.80 -0.22
CA ALA A 144 11.71 9.64 -0.69
C ALA A 144 10.45 9.48 0.18
N ALA A 145 10.13 8.25 0.61
CA ALA A 145 9.00 8.02 1.50
C ALA A 145 9.12 8.85 2.79
N VAL A 146 10.29 8.83 3.43
CA VAL A 146 10.52 9.57 4.68
C VAL A 146 10.61 11.07 4.44
N ARG A 147 11.32 11.48 3.39
CA ARG A 147 11.48 12.89 3.02
C ARG A 147 10.12 13.54 2.75
N GLU A 148 9.33 12.96 1.86
CA GLU A 148 8.03 13.52 1.46
C GLU A 148 7.06 13.59 2.65
N THR A 149 7.05 12.58 3.53
CA THR A 149 6.22 12.65 4.74
C THR A 149 6.63 13.78 5.67
N PHE A 150 7.94 14.01 5.82
CA PHE A 150 8.46 15.08 6.66
C PHE A 150 8.16 16.45 6.07
N GLU A 151 8.39 16.62 4.76
CA GLU A 151 8.05 17.85 4.04
C GLU A 151 6.55 18.14 4.19
N GLU A 152 5.67 17.25 3.70
CA GLU A 152 4.25 17.54 3.58
C GLU A 152 3.52 17.59 4.93
N THR A 153 3.89 16.74 5.89
CA THR A 153 3.11 16.56 7.13
C THR A 153 3.89 16.80 8.41
N GLY A 154 5.22 16.97 8.34
CA GLY A 154 6.07 17.09 9.52
C GLY A 154 6.25 15.81 10.31
N LEU A 155 5.58 14.72 9.91
CA LEU A 155 5.80 13.39 10.47
C LEU A 155 7.16 12.87 10.00
N LEU A 156 8.05 12.62 10.95
CA LEU A 156 9.42 12.18 10.72
C LEU A 156 9.59 10.74 11.16
N LEU A 157 9.84 9.85 10.19
CA LEU A 157 10.20 8.45 10.42
C LEU A 157 11.71 8.31 10.59
N ALA A 158 12.25 8.92 11.66
CA ALA A 158 13.65 8.86 12.02
C ALA A 158 13.82 8.83 13.54
N GLY A 159 14.96 8.34 14.02
CA GLY A 159 15.32 8.22 15.44
C GLY A 159 16.83 8.07 15.60
N GLU A 160 17.35 8.18 16.82
CA GLU A 160 18.79 7.98 17.08
C GLU A 160 19.21 6.51 16.80
N ASP A 161 18.28 5.59 17.06
CA ASP A 161 18.43 4.15 16.92
C ASP A 161 17.09 3.41 16.68
N GLU A 162 17.13 2.07 16.69
CA GLU A 162 15.96 1.19 16.51
C GLU A 162 14.94 1.26 17.66
N GLY A 163 15.31 1.83 18.81
CA GLY A 163 14.49 1.94 19.99
C GLY A 163 13.68 3.24 20.07
N SER A 164 14.06 4.25 19.28
CA SER A 164 13.57 5.62 19.41
C SER A 164 13.02 6.19 18.11
N VAL A 165 12.09 7.12 18.23
CA VAL A 165 11.67 8.02 17.16
C VAL A 165 11.90 9.44 17.63
N ALA A 166 12.17 10.36 16.71
CA ALA A 166 12.32 11.76 17.04
C ALA A 166 11.06 12.26 17.76
N GLU A 167 11.22 12.68 19.01
CA GLU A 167 10.16 13.30 19.79
C GLU A 167 9.94 14.74 19.31
N TYR A 168 8.70 15.20 19.45
CA TYR A 168 8.24 16.48 18.94
C TYR A 168 9.04 17.66 19.50
N THR A 169 9.83 18.31 18.64
CA THR A 169 10.26 19.69 18.84
C THR A 169 9.40 20.60 17.98
N ALA A 170 8.19 20.93 18.42
CA ALA A 170 7.45 22.10 17.90
C ALA A 170 8.11 23.42 18.32
N GLY A 171 9.40 23.53 18.04
CA GLY A 171 10.06 24.81 17.91
C GLY A 171 9.80 25.36 16.52
N SER A 172 9.86 26.67 16.39
CA SER A 172 9.88 27.42 15.13
C SER A 172 10.87 26.85 14.08
N ASP A 173 11.89 26.11 14.53
CA ASP A 173 13.01 25.69 13.70
C ASP A 173 12.70 24.46 12.82
N GLN A 174 11.80 23.56 13.25
CA GLN A 174 11.46 22.37 12.43
C GLN A 174 10.74 22.77 11.15
N MET A 175 9.84 23.77 11.20
CA MET A 175 9.16 24.26 10.00
C MET A 175 10.16 24.83 9.00
N ASN A 176 11.14 25.62 9.47
CA ASN A 176 12.17 26.19 8.60
C ASN A 176 12.98 25.10 7.88
N HIS A 177 13.37 24.03 8.58
CA HIS A 177 14.05 22.89 7.95
C HIS A 177 13.16 22.20 6.91
N ARG A 178 11.88 22.01 7.21
CA ARG A 178 10.93 21.39 6.27
C ARG A 178 10.73 22.24 5.02
N GLU A 179 10.59 23.55 5.17
CA GLU A 179 10.47 24.50 4.06
C GLU A 179 11.75 24.49 3.22
N ALA A 180 12.93 24.60 3.85
CA ALA A 180 14.22 24.53 3.18
C ALA A 180 14.44 23.20 2.42
N ILE A 181 13.99 22.07 2.97
CA ILE A 181 14.05 20.79 2.26
C ILE A 181 13.09 20.79 1.06
N SER A 182 11.86 21.27 1.22
CA SER A 182 10.90 21.30 0.10
C SER A 182 11.29 22.31 -0.99
N ASP A 183 12.04 23.35 -0.65
CA ASP A 183 12.63 24.33 -1.58
C ASP A 183 13.97 23.86 -2.16
N ARG A 184 14.50 22.73 -1.68
CA ARG A 184 15.79 22.13 -2.06
C ARG A 184 17.02 22.94 -1.64
N ASP A 185 16.86 23.85 -0.69
CA ASP A 185 17.96 24.58 -0.05
C ASP A 185 18.69 23.72 1.00
N GLU A 186 18.03 22.69 1.51
CA GLU A 186 18.60 21.68 2.39
C GLU A 186 18.21 20.27 1.94
N THR A 187 19.01 19.28 2.31
CA THR A 187 18.70 17.87 2.04
C THR A 187 18.30 17.16 3.32
N LEU A 188 17.40 16.17 3.21
CA LEU A 188 17.05 15.33 4.35
C LEU A 188 18.29 14.69 4.99
N SER A 189 19.26 14.24 4.19
CA SER A 189 20.51 13.65 4.70
C SER A 189 21.27 14.61 5.61
N LYS A 190 21.37 15.89 5.22
CA LYS A 190 22.08 16.89 6.01
C LYS A 190 21.34 17.17 7.32
N TYR A 191 20.02 17.37 7.24
CA TYR A 191 19.18 17.57 8.41
C TYR A 191 19.32 16.41 9.42
N LEU A 192 19.17 15.16 8.96
CA LEU A 192 19.29 13.98 9.81
C LEU A 192 20.69 13.85 10.43
N ALA A 193 21.74 14.11 9.67
CA ALA A 193 23.11 14.08 10.18
C ALA A 193 23.35 15.13 11.27
N MET A 194 22.84 16.35 11.08
CA MET A 194 22.93 17.43 12.08
C MET A 194 22.14 17.10 13.36
N SER A 195 21.01 16.41 13.21
CA SER A 195 20.16 16.00 14.34
C SER A 195 20.59 14.67 14.99
N GLY A 196 21.64 14.00 14.49
CA GLY A 196 22.06 12.69 15.01
C GLY A 196 21.04 11.57 14.75
N LEU A 197 20.18 11.73 13.74
CA LEU A 197 19.07 10.82 13.46
C LEU A 197 19.37 9.90 12.26
N LYS A 198 18.74 8.73 12.28
CA LYS A 198 18.74 7.71 11.23
C LYS A 198 17.31 7.46 10.78
N ILE A 199 17.11 7.13 9.51
CA ILE A 199 15.79 6.73 9.03
C ILE A 199 15.33 5.45 9.76
N ARG A 200 14.06 5.39 10.14
CA ARG A 200 13.41 4.21 10.72
C ARG A 200 12.66 3.41 9.66
N ALA A 201 13.39 2.82 8.72
CA ALA A 201 12.79 2.05 7.63
C ALA A 201 12.10 0.76 8.12
N ASP A 202 12.49 0.25 9.28
CA ASP A 202 11.83 -0.84 10.00
C ASP A 202 10.38 -0.54 10.44
N LEU A 203 10.00 0.74 10.56
CA LEU A 203 8.62 1.15 10.84
C LEU A 203 7.74 1.11 9.59
N LEU A 204 8.33 1.19 8.39
CA LEU A 204 7.59 1.12 7.14
C LEU A 204 7.15 -0.32 6.86
N ARG A 205 5.88 -0.49 6.47
CA ARG A 205 5.35 -1.74 5.95
C ARG A 205 4.95 -1.58 4.48
N PRO A 206 5.34 -2.51 3.60
CA PRO A 206 4.97 -2.41 2.18
C PRO A 206 3.47 -2.70 1.98
N VAL A 207 2.83 -1.97 1.06
CA VAL A 207 1.41 -2.16 0.75
C VAL A 207 1.21 -2.66 -0.68
N VAL A 208 1.58 -1.86 -1.68
CA VAL A 208 1.32 -2.09 -3.10
C VAL A 208 2.21 -1.18 -3.95
N ARG A 209 2.48 -1.52 -5.20
CA ARG A 209 3.15 -0.65 -6.18
C ARG A 209 2.18 -0.31 -7.31
N TRP A 210 1.93 0.97 -7.56
CA TRP A 210 1.00 1.41 -8.59
C TRP A 210 1.71 2.16 -9.71
N GLN A 211 1.47 1.73 -10.94
CA GLN A 211 1.94 2.40 -12.14
C GLN A 211 0.79 3.17 -12.81
N SER A 212 1.06 4.40 -13.22
CA SER A 212 0.09 5.18 -14.00
C SER A 212 -0.21 4.51 -15.35
N PRO A 213 -1.45 4.68 -15.88
CA PRO A 213 -1.82 4.28 -17.23
C PRO A 213 -0.88 4.83 -18.31
N ASP A 214 -0.82 4.16 -19.47
CA ASP A 214 0.09 4.55 -20.56
C ASP A 214 -0.27 5.89 -21.21
N PHE A 215 -1.56 6.26 -21.22
CA PHE A 215 -2.02 7.51 -21.82
C PHE A 215 -1.63 8.76 -21.02
N CYS A 216 -1.15 8.62 -19.78
CA CYS A 216 -0.76 9.78 -18.98
C CYS A 216 0.50 10.44 -19.57
N HIS A 217 0.45 11.75 -19.82
CA HIS A 217 1.62 12.50 -20.29
C HIS A 217 2.79 12.49 -19.29
N LYS A 218 2.49 12.34 -18.00
CA LYS A 218 3.47 12.11 -16.93
C LYS A 218 3.07 10.83 -16.20
N ARG A 219 3.96 9.84 -16.18
CA ARG A 219 3.69 8.53 -15.58
C ARG A 219 4.50 8.33 -14.32
N TYR A 220 3.87 7.72 -13.33
CA TYR A 220 4.45 7.49 -12.02
C TYR A 220 4.39 6.03 -11.65
N ASP A 221 5.41 5.59 -10.93
CA ASP A 221 5.56 4.26 -10.37
C ASP A 221 5.72 4.38 -8.85
N VAL A 222 4.59 4.28 -8.16
CA VAL A 222 4.42 4.67 -6.76
C VAL A 222 4.51 3.45 -5.87
N ALA A 223 5.52 3.39 -5.00
CA ALA A 223 5.53 2.45 -3.88
C ALA A 223 4.71 3.02 -2.71
N TYR A 224 3.65 2.32 -2.34
CA TYR A 224 2.87 2.63 -1.15
C TYR A 224 3.41 1.86 0.05
N PHE A 225 3.76 2.61 1.09
CA PHE A 225 4.09 2.12 2.41
C PHE A 225 2.98 2.47 3.40
N THR A 226 2.99 1.84 4.57
CA THR A 226 2.12 2.21 5.68
C THR A 226 2.84 2.10 7.01
N THR A 227 2.44 2.92 7.97
CA THR A 227 2.98 2.93 9.33
C THR A 227 1.96 3.53 10.30
N ALA A 228 2.14 3.30 11.60
CA ALA A 228 1.48 4.09 12.63
C ALA A 228 2.12 5.48 12.70
N VAL A 229 1.36 6.46 13.23
CA VAL A 229 1.94 7.76 13.59
C VAL A 229 2.94 7.55 14.75
N PRO A 230 4.19 8.02 14.62
CA PRO A 230 5.14 7.99 15.73
C PRO A 230 4.57 8.70 16.96
N VAL A 231 4.73 8.10 18.14
CA VAL A 231 4.22 8.67 19.40
C VAL A 231 4.79 10.07 19.60
N GLY A 232 3.95 11.00 20.04
CA GLY A 232 4.31 12.39 20.30
C GLY A 232 4.30 13.30 19.07
N GLN A 233 4.29 12.76 17.84
CA GLN A 233 4.25 13.59 16.64
C GLN A 233 2.81 13.96 16.23
N GLN A 234 2.63 15.19 15.75
CA GLN A 234 1.37 15.67 15.18
C GLN A 234 1.61 16.16 13.76
N ALA A 235 0.73 15.74 12.85
CA ALA A 235 0.78 16.20 11.47
C ALA A 235 0.47 17.70 11.39
N SER A 236 1.28 18.42 10.62
CA SER A 236 1.08 19.83 10.29
C SER A 236 1.56 20.08 8.87
N LEU A 237 0.82 20.86 8.09
CA LEU A 237 1.22 21.19 6.72
C LEU A 237 2.36 22.23 6.71
N LEU A 238 3.08 22.31 5.59
CA LEU A 238 3.98 23.44 5.33
C LEU A 238 3.20 24.76 5.37
N LYS A 239 3.78 25.82 5.95
CA LYS A 239 3.06 27.11 6.04
C LYS A 239 2.89 27.74 4.66
N ASP A 240 3.91 27.65 3.82
CA ASP A 240 3.93 28.36 2.52
C ASP A 240 3.22 27.59 1.39
N LYS A 241 3.12 26.26 1.50
CA LYS A 241 2.61 25.40 0.42
C LYS A 241 1.40 24.55 0.82
N GLY A 242 1.13 24.41 2.11
CA GLY A 242 0.04 23.61 2.64
C GLY A 242 -1.31 24.28 2.45
N ILE A 243 -2.18 23.69 1.64
CA ILE A 243 -3.54 24.21 1.40
C ILE A 243 -4.57 23.44 2.23
N TRP A 244 -4.56 22.11 2.12
CA TRP A 244 -5.45 21.26 2.89
C TRP A 244 -4.82 19.89 3.13
N GLY A 245 -5.01 19.37 4.32
CA GLY A 245 -4.66 18.02 4.69
C GLY A 245 -5.21 17.73 6.07
N ASP A 246 -5.85 16.58 6.19
CA ASP A 246 -6.62 16.28 7.40
C ASP A 246 -6.71 14.78 7.64
N TRP A 247 -6.91 14.44 8.90
CA TRP A 247 -7.30 13.10 9.30
C TRP A 247 -8.76 12.87 8.90
N VAL A 248 -8.99 11.76 8.21
CA VAL A 248 -10.30 11.32 7.78
C VAL A 248 -10.59 9.93 8.31
N ASN A 249 -11.78 9.73 8.90
CA ASN A 249 -12.27 8.40 9.19
C ASN A 249 -12.56 7.68 7.87
N VAL A 250 -11.90 6.54 7.65
CA VAL A 250 -11.92 5.88 6.33
C VAL A 250 -13.30 5.29 6.02
N ARG A 251 -14.01 4.77 7.02
CA ARG A 251 -15.34 4.18 6.80
C ARG A 251 -16.38 5.24 6.50
N GLU A 252 -16.36 6.34 7.25
CA GLU A 252 -17.21 7.50 7.01
C GLU A 252 -16.96 8.07 5.61
N LEU A 253 -15.68 8.26 5.25
CA LEU A 253 -15.30 8.77 3.93
C LEU A 253 -15.84 7.90 2.80
N LEU A 254 -15.73 6.57 2.91
CA LEU A 254 -16.26 5.66 1.89
C LEU A 254 -17.78 5.58 1.88
N ALA A 255 -18.44 5.70 3.03
CA ALA A 255 -19.90 5.77 3.11
C ALA A 255 -20.42 7.01 2.35
N GLY A 256 -19.70 8.13 2.46
CA GLY A 256 -19.96 9.38 1.75
C GLY A 256 -19.39 9.46 0.33
N ARG A 257 -18.82 8.37 -0.25
CA ARG A 257 -18.04 8.44 -1.51
C ARG A 257 -18.78 9.07 -2.69
N ALA A 258 -20.10 8.91 -2.75
CA ALA A 258 -20.96 9.41 -3.83
C ALA A 258 -21.46 10.85 -3.59
N THR A 259 -21.04 11.48 -2.49
CA THR A 259 -21.36 12.86 -2.14
C THR A 259 -20.15 13.76 -2.39
N SER A 260 -20.37 15.08 -2.47
CA SER A 260 -19.30 16.07 -2.60
C SER A 260 -18.67 16.47 -1.26
N ASN A 261 -19.04 15.84 -0.14
CA ASN A 261 -18.65 16.27 1.21
C ASN A 261 -17.14 16.50 1.38
N LEU A 262 -16.30 15.60 0.86
CA LEU A 262 -14.84 15.78 0.92
C LEU A 262 -14.39 16.95 0.03
N GLY A 263 -14.89 17.03 -1.20
CA GLY A 263 -14.57 18.10 -2.13
C GLY A 263 -14.94 19.47 -1.60
N ASP A 264 -16.14 19.59 -1.01
CA ASP A 264 -16.64 20.83 -0.39
C ASP A 264 -15.91 21.17 0.90
N ARG A 265 -15.40 20.18 1.65
CA ARG A 265 -14.54 20.41 2.82
C ARG A 265 -13.16 20.96 2.41
N ILE A 266 -12.61 20.52 1.28
CA ILE A 266 -11.33 21.03 0.73
C ILE A 266 -11.53 22.42 0.12
N ASN A 267 -12.67 22.63 -0.54
CA ASN A 267 -13.15 23.91 -1.07
C ASN A 267 -12.15 24.63 -2.00
N GLN A 268 -11.56 23.89 -2.93
CA GLN A 268 -10.72 24.43 -4.00
C GLN A 268 -11.46 24.36 -5.35
N PRO A 269 -11.10 25.20 -6.35
CA PRO A 269 -11.80 25.23 -7.64
C PRO A 269 -11.88 23.88 -8.36
N ASP A 270 -10.90 23.01 -8.13
CA ASP A 270 -10.81 21.67 -8.71
C ASP A 270 -11.28 20.56 -7.77
N THR A 271 -11.87 20.89 -6.61
CA THR A 271 -12.40 19.92 -5.64
C THR A 271 -13.85 20.15 -5.24
N ALA A 272 -14.32 21.39 -5.13
CA ALA A 272 -15.69 21.70 -4.74
C ALA A 272 -16.72 21.05 -5.69
N GLY A 273 -17.77 20.45 -5.12
CA GLY A 273 -18.81 19.73 -5.84
C GLY A 273 -18.41 18.35 -6.37
N LYS A 274 -17.15 17.92 -6.22
CA LYS A 274 -16.67 16.62 -6.73
C LYS A 274 -16.77 15.51 -5.70
N THR A 275 -17.14 14.33 -6.18
CA THR A 275 -17.20 13.09 -5.40
C THR A 275 -15.82 12.50 -5.13
N LEU A 276 -15.72 11.55 -4.21
CA LEU A 276 -14.44 10.91 -3.89
C LEU A 276 -13.82 10.23 -5.13
N ASP A 277 -14.64 9.59 -5.97
CA ASP A 277 -14.19 8.90 -7.19
C ASP A 277 -13.55 9.86 -8.21
N GLU A 278 -13.92 11.14 -8.18
CA GLU A 278 -13.37 12.18 -9.07
C GLU A 278 -12.11 12.84 -8.50
N LEU A 279 -11.90 12.75 -7.18
CA LEU A 279 -10.79 13.40 -6.47
C LEU A 279 -9.54 12.53 -6.36
N VAL A 280 -9.70 11.21 -6.31
CA VAL A 280 -8.61 10.27 -6.00
C VAL A 280 -8.29 9.34 -7.16
N THR A 281 -7.07 8.81 -7.18
CA THR A 281 -6.68 7.77 -8.15
C THR A 281 -7.20 6.38 -7.75
N PRO A 282 -7.25 5.41 -8.68
CA PRO A 282 -7.58 4.02 -8.34
C PRO A 282 -6.71 3.44 -7.22
N GLY A 283 -5.43 3.82 -7.16
CA GLY A 283 -4.52 3.36 -6.10
C GLY A 283 -4.90 3.87 -4.71
N VAL A 284 -5.31 5.13 -4.62
CA VAL A 284 -5.82 5.71 -3.37
C VAL A 284 -7.15 5.07 -2.99
N MET A 285 -8.11 4.99 -3.93
CA MET A 285 -9.42 4.38 -3.66
C MET A 285 -9.31 2.92 -3.18
N CYS A 286 -8.53 2.07 -3.87
CA CYS A 286 -8.33 0.67 -3.47
C CYS A 286 -7.75 0.54 -2.05
N THR A 287 -6.87 1.47 -1.69
CA THR A 287 -6.23 1.50 -0.38
C THR A 287 -7.23 1.90 0.69
N LEU A 288 -8.04 2.94 0.45
CA LEU A 288 -9.14 3.34 1.33
C LEU A 288 -10.13 2.18 1.55
N GLU A 289 -10.57 1.52 0.47
CA GLU A 289 -11.45 0.34 0.55
C GLU A 289 -10.82 -0.82 1.35
N SER A 290 -9.50 -0.97 1.31
CA SER A 290 -8.77 -1.97 2.08
C SER A 290 -8.67 -1.60 3.56
N LEU A 291 -8.45 -0.32 3.87
CA LEU A 291 -8.39 0.22 5.22
C LEU A 291 -9.77 0.11 5.92
N ALA A 292 -10.86 0.46 5.24
CA ALA A 292 -12.22 0.41 5.82
C ALA A 292 -12.64 -0.99 6.31
N LYS A 293 -12.08 -2.05 5.70
CA LYS A 293 -12.32 -3.46 6.07
C LYS A 293 -11.62 -3.85 7.38
N VAL A 294 -10.72 -3.03 7.90
CA VAL A 294 -9.94 -3.32 9.10
C VAL A 294 -10.43 -2.47 10.26
N GLY A 295 -10.49 -3.08 11.45
CA GLY A 295 -11.01 -2.41 12.66
C GLY A 295 -9.97 -1.58 13.41
N THR A 296 -8.69 -1.96 13.36
CA THR A 296 -7.63 -1.30 14.14
C THR A 296 -6.31 -1.18 13.40
N SER A 297 -5.48 -0.23 13.84
CA SER A 297 -4.14 0.07 13.34
C SER A 297 -3.23 -1.15 13.47
N VAL A 298 -3.27 -1.80 14.64
CA VAL A 298 -2.56 -3.05 14.91
C VAL A 298 -2.93 -4.14 13.91
N ALA A 299 -4.22 -4.36 13.66
CA ALA A 299 -4.66 -5.37 12.70
C ALA A 299 -4.22 -5.05 11.26
N TRP A 300 -4.23 -3.77 10.89
CA TRP A 300 -3.77 -3.32 9.57
C TRP A 300 -2.27 -3.53 9.40
N LEU A 301 -1.46 -3.16 10.40
CA LEU A 301 -0.01 -3.24 10.36
C LEU A 301 0.50 -4.68 10.50
N ALA A 302 -0.20 -5.54 11.24
CA ALA A 302 0.14 -6.95 11.40
C ALA A 302 -0.15 -7.81 10.14
N LYS A 303 -0.93 -7.28 9.18
CA LYS A 303 -1.26 -8.00 7.95
C LYS A 303 -0.01 -8.25 7.11
N LYS A 304 0.33 -9.53 6.90
CA LYS A 304 1.35 -9.94 5.92
C LYS A 304 0.84 -9.66 4.50
N ARG A 305 1.66 -8.99 3.70
CA ARG A 305 1.33 -8.59 2.32
C ARG A 305 2.43 -9.08 1.37
N THR A 306 2.01 -9.51 0.20
CA THR A 306 2.88 -9.61 -0.97
C THR A 306 2.58 -8.38 -1.81
N VAL A 307 3.60 -7.62 -2.18
CA VAL A 307 3.41 -6.41 -3.00
C VAL A 307 3.08 -6.83 -4.42
N GLU A 308 1.93 -6.36 -4.91
CA GLU A 308 1.55 -6.48 -6.30
C GLU A 308 1.92 -5.19 -7.04
N VAL A 309 2.40 -5.34 -8.28
CA VAL A 309 2.52 -4.22 -9.22
C VAL A 309 1.21 -4.11 -9.99
N LYS A 310 0.49 -3.01 -9.78
CA LYS A 310 -0.81 -2.74 -10.41
C LYS A 310 -0.67 -1.63 -11.43
N LYS A 311 -1.23 -1.84 -12.62
CA LYS A 311 -1.29 -0.87 -13.71
C LYS A 311 -2.70 -0.88 -14.29
N PRO A 312 -3.47 0.21 -14.13
CA PRO A 312 -4.75 0.32 -14.81
C PRO A 312 -4.54 0.54 -16.30
N ILE A 313 -5.33 -0.17 -17.10
CA ILE A 313 -5.41 -0.01 -18.56
C ILE A 313 -6.69 0.73 -18.93
N LEU A 314 -6.65 1.42 -20.06
CA LEU A 314 -7.82 2.08 -20.62
C LEU A 314 -8.72 1.03 -21.28
N VAL A 315 -10.00 1.01 -20.92
CA VAL A 315 -11.01 0.14 -21.54
C VAL A 315 -12.24 0.95 -21.92
N LYS A 316 -13.04 0.42 -22.85
CA LYS A 316 -14.35 0.94 -23.17
C LYS A 316 -15.42 0.03 -22.56
N ASN A 317 -16.25 0.55 -21.66
CA ASN A 317 -17.35 -0.16 -21.02
C ASN A 317 -18.65 0.64 -21.23
N ASP A 318 -19.68 0.00 -21.80
CA ASP A 318 -20.98 0.63 -22.11
C ASP A 318 -20.88 1.98 -22.84
N GLY A 319 -19.91 2.08 -23.76
CA GLY A 319 -19.65 3.29 -24.54
C GLY A 319 -18.78 4.35 -23.84
N GLN A 320 -18.47 4.19 -22.55
CA GLN A 320 -17.63 5.11 -21.78
C GLN A 320 -16.20 4.58 -21.61
N TYR A 321 -15.22 5.49 -21.64
CA TYR A 321 -13.84 5.15 -21.32
C TYR A 321 -13.65 5.06 -19.80
N MET A 322 -13.05 3.96 -19.34
CA MET A 322 -12.80 3.67 -17.93
C MET A 322 -11.38 3.15 -17.72
N LEU A 323 -10.87 3.27 -16.49
CA LEU A 323 -9.68 2.57 -16.04
C LEU A 323 -10.04 1.19 -15.54
N SER A 324 -9.25 0.19 -15.92
CA SER A 324 -9.48 -1.18 -15.50
C SER A 324 -8.21 -1.91 -15.13
N PHE A 325 -8.27 -2.74 -14.10
CA PHE A 325 -7.22 -3.68 -13.74
C PHE A 325 -7.85 -4.90 -13.11
N THR A 326 -7.11 -6.00 -13.14
CA THR A 326 -7.53 -7.25 -12.53
C THR A 326 -7.05 -7.29 -11.08
N GLU A 327 -7.98 -7.47 -10.15
CA GLU A 327 -7.68 -7.71 -8.74
C GLU A 327 -7.79 -9.20 -8.43
N VAL A 328 -6.79 -9.74 -7.73
CA VAL A 328 -6.83 -11.11 -7.21
C VAL A 328 -7.41 -11.07 -5.80
N VAL A 329 -8.67 -11.49 -5.65
CA VAL A 329 -9.37 -11.55 -4.37
C VAL A 329 -9.46 -12.98 -3.86
N LYS A 330 -9.62 -13.16 -2.55
CA LYS A 330 -9.97 -14.49 -2.01
C LYS A 330 -11.36 -14.86 -2.51
N ALA A 331 -11.49 -16.04 -3.11
CA ALA A 331 -12.76 -16.57 -3.56
C ALA A 331 -13.72 -16.74 -2.37
N ALA A 332 -14.99 -16.38 -2.57
CA ALA A 332 -16.00 -16.63 -1.56
C ALA A 332 -16.13 -18.15 -1.28
N PRO A 333 -16.41 -18.56 -0.04
CA PRO A 333 -16.78 -19.94 0.23
C PRO A 333 -18.00 -20.30 -0.61
N ARG A 334 -17.94 -21.36 -1.42
CA ARG A 334 -19.14 -21.87 -2.09
C ARG A 334 -20.12 -22.33 -1.02
N THR A 335 -21.24 -21.65 -0.89
CA THR A 335 -22.41 -22.17 -0.18
C THR A 335 -22.98 -23.32 -1.01
N GLY A 336 -22.36 -24.49 -0.89
CA GLY A 336 -22.98 -25.71 -1.37
C GLY A 336 -24.27 -25.93 -0.60
N LYS A 337 -25.43 -25.88 -1.28
CA LYS A 337 -26.61 -26.59 -0.79
C LYS A 337 -26.19 -28.05 -0.68
N PHE A 338 -25.86 -28.51 0.53
CA PHE A 338 -25.82 -29.93 0.80
C PHE A 338 -27.22 -30.45 0.46
N GLY A 339 -27.32 -31.25 -0.60
CA GLY A 339 -28.53 -31.98 -0.89
C GLY A 339 -28.93 -32.74 0.37
N ALA A 340 -30.20 -32.62 0.76
CA ALA A 340 -30.73 -33.32 1.92
C ALA A 340 -30.34 -34.79 1.83
N VAL A 341 -29.57 -35.26 2.81
CA VAL A 341 -29.33 -36.69 2.99
C VAL A 341 -30.68 -37.28 3.36
N ALA A 342 -31.24 -38.09 2.46
CA ALA A 342 -32.44 -38.85 2.76
C ALA A 342 -32.19 -39.68 4.04
N ALA A 343 -33.10 -39.54 5.02
CA ALA A 343 -33.02 -40.28 6.27
C ALA A 343 -32.90 -41.79 5.99
N PRO A 344 -32.04 -42.53 6.71
CA PRO A 344 -31.99 -43.98 6.55
C PRO A 344 -33.32 -44.58 6.99
N ALA A 345 -33.85 -45.48 6.17
CA ALA A 345 -35.07 -46.22 6.46
C ALA A 345 -34.95 -46.94 7.81
N THR A 346 -35.91 -46.68 8.70
CA THR A 346 -36.06 -47.38 9.97
C THR A 346 -36.33 -48.85 9.72
N SER A 347 -35.36 -49.70 10.08
CA SER A 347 -35.53 -51.14 10.17
C SER A 347 -36.48 -51.47 11.32
N VAL A 348 -37.58 -52.14 11.02
CA VAL A 348 -38.58 -52.64 11.95
C VAL A 348 -38.02 -53.87 12.67
N ILE A 349 -37.89 -53.80 14.00
CA ILE A 349 -37.55 -54.94 14.84
C ILE A 349 -38.85 -55.67 15.22
N PRO A 350 -39.01 -56.99 14.95
CA PRO A 350 -40.21 -57.72 15.31
C PRO A 350 -40.25 -58.01 16.81
N THR A 351 -41.42 -57.77 17.40
CA THR A 351 -41.73 -57.96 18.81
C THR A 351 -41.89 -59.44 19.15
N VAL A 352 -41.18 -59.92 20.18
CA VAL A 352 -41.42 -61.25 20.79
C VAL A 352 -42.02 -61.03 22.17
N THR A 353 -43.28 -61.43 22.34
CA THR A 353 -43.99 -61.49 23.63
C THR A 353 -43.69 -62.81 24.35
N PRO A 354 -43.32 -62.81 25.64
CA PRO A 354 -43.23 -64.03 26.43
C PRO A 354 -44.58 -64.38 27.08
N SER A 355 -44.80 -65.68 27.31
CA SER A 355 -45.90 -66.27 28.09
C SER A 355 -45.75 -66.05 29.59
#